data_AF-E2B172-F1
#
_entry.id   AF-E2B172-F1
#
_cell.length_a   1.000
_cell.length_b   1.000
_cell.length_c   1.000
_cell.angle_alpha   90.00
_cell.angle_beta   90.00
_cell.angle_gamma   90.00
#
_symmetry.space_group_name_H-M   'P 1'
#
loop_
_entity.id
_entity.type
_entity.pdbx_description
1 polymer ?
#
loop_
_entity_poly.entity_id
_entity_poly.type
_entity_poly.pdbx_seq_one_letter_code
_entity_poly.pdbx_strand_id
1 'polypeptide(L)' 'WSVKVRDLQRDAVVTEGFDAIMVCNGHYFEPSIPEISGHDIFAGKQMHSHDYRIPEIFDGKTVVVLGAGPSGTHI' A
#
# COMPACT_ATOMS: atom_id res chain seq x y z
N TRP A 1 9.08 -20.69 18.79
CA TRP A 1 9.43 -19.59 17.87
C TRP A 1 10.08 -18.44 18.63
N SER A 2 11.04 -17.75 18.03
CA SER A 2 11.65 -16.54 18.61
C SER A 2 11.26 -15.35 17.73
N VAL A 3 10.60 -14.35 18.32
CA VAL A 3 10.03 -13.19 17.61
C VAL A 3 10.72 -11.92 18.07
N LYS A 4 11.22 -11.14 17.12
CA LYS A 4 11.87 -9.85 17.37
C LYS A 4 10.88 -8.71 17.12
N VAL A 5 10.66 -7.87 18.11
CA VAL A 5 9.68 -6.77 18.07
C VAL A 5 10.40 -5.45 18.35
N ARG A 6 10.07 -4.40 17.57
CA ARG A 6 10.49 -3.03 17.85
C ARG A 6 9.37 -2.31 18.59
N ASP A 7 9.64 -1.87 19.81
CA ASP A 7 8.77 -0.97 20.58
C ASP A 7 9.03 0.47 20.09
N LEU A 8 8.06 1.04 19.37
CA LEU A 8 8.17 2.39 18.80
C LEU A 8 8.06 3.51 19.86
N GLN A 9 7.49 3.24 21.04
CA GLN A 9 7.39 4.25 22.10
C GLN A 9 8.69 4.37 22.88
N ARG A 10 9.37 3.25 23.10
CA ARG A 10 10.64 3.18 23.84
C ARG A 10 11.87 3.19 22.93
N ASP A 11 11.67 3.17 21.61
CA ASP A 11 12.69 2.98 20.58
C ASP A 11 13.66 1.83 20.91
N ALA A 12 13.08 0.71 21.35
CA ALA A 12 13.81 -0.46 21.82
C ALA A 12 13.44 -1.68 20.99
N VAL A 13 14.33 -2.67 20.95
CA VAL A 13 14.09 -3.92 20.25
C VAL A 13 14.22 -5.09 21.23
N VAL A 14 13.16 -5.88 21.34
CA VAL A 14 13.08 -7.04 22.23
C VAL A 14 12.90 -8.32 21.42
N THR A 15 13.29 -9.44 22.02
CA THR A 15 13.11 -10.76 21.42
C THR A 15 12.44 -11.66 22.45
N GLU A 16 11.34 -12.30 22.05
CA GLU A 16 10.51 -13.12 22.95
C GLU A 16 10.23 -14.51 22.34
N GLY A 17 10.13 -15.52 23.21
CA GLY A 17 9.87 -16.91 22.83
C GLY A 17 8.39 -17.27 22.95
N PHE A 18 7.85 -17.97 21.95
CA PHE A 18 6.46 -18.41 21.89
C PHE A 18 6.33 -19.86 21.41
N ASP A 19 5.37 -20.62 21.94
CA ASP A 19 5.13 -22.00 21.51
C ASP A 19 4.49 -22.07 20.11
N ALA A 20 3.66 -21.08 19.76
CA ALA A 20 3.00 -20.97 18.47
C ALA A 20 2.94 -19.51 17.98
N ILE A 21 2.76 -19.33 16.66
CA ILE A 21 2.57 -18.02 16.02
C ILE A 21 1.31 -18.07 15.15
N MET A 22 0.51 -17.01 15.17
CA MET A 22 -0.56 -16.74 14.21
C MET A 22 -0.22 -15.46 13.44
N VAL A 23 -0.20 -15.53 12.11
CA VAL A 23 0.14 -14.40 11.24
C VAL A 23 -1.13 -13.74 10.71
N CYS A 24 -1.39 -12.51 11.15
CA CYS A 24 -2.61 -11.73 10.84
C CYS A 24 -2.29 -10.32 10.32
N ASN A 25 -1.19 -10.13 9.57
CA ASN A 25 -0.69 -8.82 9.14
C ASN A 25 -1.44 -8.21 7.93
N GLY A 26 -2.45 -8.91 7.40
CA GLY A 26 -3.18 -8.50 6.20
C GLY A 26 -2.35 -8.60 4.91
N HIS A 27 -2.99 -8.36 3.77
CA HIS A 27 -2.38 -8.53 2.44
C HIS A 27 -2.70 -7.40 1.45
N TYR A 28 -3.36 -6.32 1.90
CA TYR A 28 -3.72 -5.16 1.06
C TYR A 28 -2.93 -3.88 1.40
N PHE A 29 -1.74 -4.02 2.00
CA PHE A 29 -0.89 -2.89 2.37
C PHE A 29 0.29 -2.68 1.41
N GLU A 30 0.73 -3.71 0.68
CA GLU A 30 1.82 -3.60 -0.29
C GLU A 30 1.24 -3.38 -1.70
N PRO A 31 1.52 -2.24 -2.36
CA PRO A 31 1.06 -1.97 -3.71
C PRO A 31 1.62 -2.95 -4.73
N SER A 32 0.76 -3.53 -5.58
CA SER A 32 1.19 -4.26 -6.77
C SER A 32 1.29 -3.30 -7.95
N ILE A 33 2.48 -2.76 -8.20
CA ILE A 33 2.74 -1.81 -9.29
C ILE A 33 3.12 -2.58 -10.56
N PRO A 34 2.29 -2.55 -11.63
CA PRO A 34 2.67 -3.15 -12.90
C PRO A 34 3.67 -2.27 -13.65
N GLU A 35 4.59 -2.92 -14.36
CA GLU A 35 5.45 -2.25 -15.34
C GLU A 35 4.62 -1.89 -16.58
N ILE A 36 4.53 -0.60 -16.88
CA ILE A 36 3.80 -0.08 -18.05
C ILE A 36 4.79 0.70 -18.90
N SER A 37 4.85 0.37 -20.20
CA SER A 37 5.69 1.08 -21.15
C SER A 37 5.34 2.57 -21.19
N GLY A 38 6.34 3.42 -20.98
CA GLY A 38 6.20 4.87 -21.00
C GLY A 38 5.59 5.48 -19.72
N HIS A 39 5.47 4.72 -18.62
CA HIS A 39 5.05 5.27 -17.34
C HIS A 39 6.03 6.33 -16.81
N ASP A 40 7.31 6.17 -17.09
CA ASP A 40 8.41 7.05 -16.68
C ASP A 40 8.38 8.41 -17.39
N ILE A 41 7.92 8.45 -18.64
CA ILE A 41 7.82 9.68 -19.45
C ILE A 41 6.46 10.38 -19.31
N PHE A 42 5.50 9.78 -18.61
CA PHE A 42 4.18 10.38 -18.40
C PHE A 42 4.27 11.54 -17.41
N ALA A 43 4.02 12.76 -17.89
CA ALA A 43 4.12 13.99 -17.10
C ALA A 43 2.94 14.20 -16.12
N GLY A 44 1.88 13.40 -16.21
CA GLY A 44 0.73 13.49 -15.31
C GLY A 44 0.97 12.79 -13.98
N LYS A 45 0.06 13.02 -13.02
CA LYS A 45 0.12 12.36 -11.71
C LYS A 45 -0.22 10.88 -11.84
N GLN A 46 0.64 10.03 -11.30
CA GLN A 46 0.43 8.59 -11.17
C GLN A 46 0.30 8.25 -9.68
N MET A 47 -0.62 7.34 -9.33
CA MET A 47 -0.94 6.98 -7.96
C MET A 47 -1.54 5.58 -7.91
N HIS A 48 -1.05 4.73 -7.01
CA HIS A 48 -1.70 3.44 -6.73
C HIS A 48 -2.88 3.65 -5.77
N SER A 49 -3.90 2.79 -5.86
CA SER A 49 -5.08 2.84 -4.99
C SER A 49 -4.74 2.86 -3.48
N HIS A 50 -3.64 2.21 -3.10
CA HIS A 50 -3.11 2.22 -1.73
C HIS A 50 -2.83 3.63 -1.20
N ASP A 51 -2.47 4.59 -2.05
CA ASP A 51 -2.12 5.97 -1.68
C ASP A 51 -3.29 6.95 -1.86
N TYR A 52 -4.38 6.54 -2.51
CA TYR A 52 -5.55 7.37 -2.72
C TYR A 52 -6.27 7.67 -1.40
N ARG A 53 -6.61 8.94 -1.15
CA ARG A 53 -7.26 9.37 0.10
C ARG A 53 -8.48 10.25 -0.11
N ILE A 54 -8.40 11.18 -1.05
CA ILE A 54 -9.45 12.19 -1.30
C ILE A 54 -9.56 12.46 -2.81
N PRO A 55 -10.75 12.72 -3.36
CA PRO A 55 -10.97 12.90 -4.79
C PRO A 55 -10.49 14.26 -5.33
N GLU A 56 -10.45 15.31 -4.51
CA GLU A 56 -10.28 16.71 -4.94
C GLU A 56 -8.95 16.96 -5.67
N ILE A 57 -7.95 16.10 -5.44
CA ILE A 57 -6.67 16.14 -6.15
C ILE A 57 -6.81 15.85 -7.66
N PHE A 58 -7.96 15.32 -8.09
CA PHE A 58 -8.31 14.99 -9.47
C PHE A 58 -9.46 15.82 -10.03
N ASP A 59 -9.98 16.81 -9.30
CA ASP A 59 -11.08 17.65 -9.76
C ASP A 59 -10.75 18.36 -11.09
N GLY A 60 -11.70 18.31 -12.03
CA GLY A 60 -11.56 18.90 -13.35
C GLY A 60 -10.51 18.24 -14.25
N LYS A 61 -9.95 17.09 -13.86
CA LYS A 61 -8.96 16.35 -14.66
C LYS A 61 -9.61 15.19 -15.40
N THR A 62 -9.04 14.84 -16.55
CA THR A 62 -9.29 13.54 -17.18
C THR A 62 -8.44 12.49 -16.47
N VAL A 63 -9.09 11.48 -15.90
CA VAL A 63 -8.43 10.42 -15.11
C VAL A 63 -8.58 9.07 -15.82
N VAL A 64 -7.51 8.29 -15.83
CA VAL A 64 -7.52 6.89 -16.27
C VAL A 64 -7.33 6.02 -15.03
N VAL A 65 -8.22 5.06 -14.84
CA VAL A 65 -8.13 4.07 -13.76
C VAL A 65 -7.69 2.73 -14.36
N LEU A 66 -6.57 2.19 -13.85
CA LEU A 66 -6.02 0.93 -14.29
C LEU A 66 -6.46 -0.19 -13.32
N GLY A 67 -7.35 -1.06 -13.79
CA GLY A 67 -7.88 -2.20 -13.05
C GLY A 67 -9.39 -2.11 -12.81
N ALA A 68 -10.08 -3.25 -12.96
CA ALA A 68 -11.53 -3.36 -12.85
C ALA A 68 -11.98 -4.10 -11.56
N GLY A 69 -11.15 -4.06 -10.52
CA GLY A 69 -11.48 -4.60 -9.20
C GLY A 69 -12.28 -3.62 -8.34
N PRO A 70 -12.57 -3.97 -7.07
CA PRO A 70 -13.33 -3.10 -6.15
C PRO A 70 -12.72 -1.70 -6.01
N SER A 71 -11.39 -1.61 -5.84
CA SER A 71 -10.71 -0.32 -5.75
C SER A 71 -10.94 0.52 -7.02
N GLY A 72 -10.70 -0.04 -8.20
CA GLY A 72 -10.89 0.70 -9.46
C GLY A 72 -12.35 1.12 -9.74
N THR A 73 -13.33 0.48 -9.09
CA THR A 73 -14.75 0.81 -9.25
C THR A 73 -15.22 1.88 -8.26
N HIS A 74 -14.58 1.99 -7.09
CA HIS A 74 -15.02 2.84 -5.99
C HIS A 74 -14.15 4.07 -5.73
N ILE A 75 -12.91 4.11 -6.23
CA ILE A 75 -12.01 5.27 -6.09
C ILE A 75 -12.61 6.51 -6.77
#